data_AF-A0A292ZJK9-F1
#
_entry.id   AF-A0A292ZJK9-F1
#
_cell.length_a   1.000
_cell.length_b   1.000
_cell.length_c   1.000
_cell.angle_alpha   90.00
_cell.angle_beta   90.00
_cell.angle_gamma   90.00
#
_symmetry.space_group_name_H-M   'P 1'
#
loop_
_entity.id
_entity.type
_entity.pdbx_description
1 polymer ?
#
loop_
_entity_poly.entity_id
_entity_poly.type
_entity_poly.pdbx_seq_one_letter_code
_entity_poly.pdbx_strand_id
1 'polypeptide(L)' 'MESPCVNICKLDKPGRICTGCGRTTDEIRRWAGMSKAQRRAIMERLKGFSS' A
#
# COMPACT_ATOMS: atom_id res chain seq x y z
N MET A 1 -14.27 0.14 -2.75
CA MET A 1 -12.93 -0.16 -3.29
C MET A 1 -12.10 -0.71 -2.16
N GLU A 2 -11.68 -1.97 -2.24
CA GLU A 2 -10.82 -2.59 -1.22
C GLU A 2 -9.45 -1.90 -1.24
N SER A 3 -8.84 -1.66 -0.08
CA SER A 3 -7.54 -1.00 0.07
C SER A 3 -6.87 -1.50 1.35
N PRO A 4 -5.55 -1.78 1.35
CA PRO A 4 -4.82 -2.20 2.56
C PRO A 4 -4.54 -1.05 3.53
N CYS A 5 -5.13 0.13 3.32
CA CYS A 5 -4.89 1.31 4.15
C CYS A 5 -5.58 1.18 5.51
N VAL A 6 -4.80 1.28 6.60
CA VAL A 6 -5.30 1.30 7.98
C VAL A 6 -5.51 2.73 8.53
N ASN A 7 -5.53 3.74 7.64
CA ASN A 7 -5.63 5.17 7.98
C ASN A 7 -4.50 5.71 8.88
N ILE A 8 -3.40 4.98 9.00
CA ILE A 8 -2.16 5.43 9.63
C ILE A 8 -1.17 5.74 8.51
N CYS A 9 -1.04 7.01 8.16
CA CYS A 9 -0.09 7.46 7.15
C CYS A 9 1.22 7.86 7.83
N LYS A 10 2.12 6.89 7.98
CA LYS A 10 3.49 7.13 8.45
C LYS A 10 4.45 6.51 7.46
N LEU A 11 5.40 7.30 6.97
CA LEU A 11 6.41 6.80 6.04
C LEU A 11 7.67 6.37 6.82
N ASP A 12 8.40 5.42 6.25
CA ASP A 12 9.70 5.02 6.76
C ASP A 12 10.74 6.16 6.59
N LYS A 13 11.94 6.04 7.18
CA LYS A 13 12.93 7.14 7.22
C LYS A 13 13.26 7.74 5.83
N PRO A 14 13.52 6.95 4.77
CA PRO A 14 13.67 7.43 3.40
C PRO A 14 12.35 7.84 2.70
N GLY A 15 11.19 7.74 3.36
CA GLY A 15 9.92 8.21 2.81
C GLY A 15 9.37 7.33 1.68
N ARG A 16 9.81 6.08 1.56
CA ARG A 16 9.49 5.23 0.40
C ARG A 16 8.32 4.31 0.66
N ILE A 17 8.19 3.83 1.90
CA ILE A 17 7.18 2.85 2.30
C ILE A 17 6.34 3.41 3.43
N CYS A 18 5.03 3.23 3.36
CA CYS A 18 4.13 3.50 4.47
C CYS A 18 4.24 2.37 5.51
N THR A 19 4.69 2.69 6.71
CA THR A 19 4.85 1.73 7.81
C THR A 19 3.52 1.20 8.34
N GLY A 20 2.41 1.91 8.11
CA GLY A 20 1.08 1.45 8.54
C GLY A 20 0.44 0.43 7.60
N CYS A 21 0.63 0.55 6.28
CA CYS A 21 -0.02 -0.32 5.29
C CYS A 21 0.93 -1.06 4.35
N GLY A 22 2.25 -0.88 4.48
CA GLY A 22 3.30 -1.57 3.70
C GLY A 22 3.39 -1.19 2.22
N ARG A 23 2.51 -0.32 1.74
CA ARG A 23 2.54 0.21 0.37
C ARG A 23 3.67 1.22 0.21
N THR A 24 4.30 1.22 -0.95
CA THR A 24 5.17 2.30 -1.39
C THR A 24 4.37 3.57 -1.69
N THR A 25 5.02 4.73 -1.62
CA THR A 25 4.41 6.02 -2.01
C THR A 25 3.90 6.03 -3.44
N ASP A 26 4.57 5.29 -4.32
CA ASP A 26 4.18 5.12 -5.70
C ASP A 26 2.87 4.33 -5.85
N GLU A 27 2.75 3.20 -5.16
CA GLU A 27 1.52 2.40 -5.12
C GLU A 27 0.36 3.22 -4.54
N ILE A 28 0.62 4.07 -3.54
CA ILE A 28 -0.39 4.98 -2.96
C ILE A 28 -0.85 6.01 -3.99
N ARG A 29 0.08 6.68 -4.70
CA ARG A 29 -0.24 7.68 -5.72
C ARG A 29 -1.02 7.10 -6.89
N ARG A 30 -0.63 5.92 -7.35
CA ARG A 30 -1.25 5.27 -8.53
C ARG A 30 -2.48 4.43 -8.20
N TRP A 31 -2.82 4.25 -6.92
CA TRP A 31 -3.88 3.34 -6.48
C TRP A 31 -5.21 3.53 -7.20
N ALA A 32 -5.65 4.78 -7.35
CA ALA A 32 -6.93 5.12 -7.99
C ALA A 32 -6.96 4.72 -9.49
N GLY A 33 -5.82 4.76 -10.17
CA GLY A 33 -5.68 4.38 -11.59
C GLY A 33 -5.31 2.92 -11.83
N MET A 34 -5.01 2.14 -10.78
CA MET A 34 -4.64 0.74 -10.92
C MET A 34 -5.83 -0.15 -11.30
N SER A 35 -5.55 -1.12 -12.18
CA SER A 35 -6.48 -2.20 -12.52
C SER A 35 -6.76 -3.11 -11.32
N LYS A 36 -7.90 -3.80 -11.32
CA LYS A 36 -8.26 -4.76 -10.25
C LYS A 36 -7.18 -5.83 -10.04
N ALA A 37 -6.56 -6.31 -11.12
CA ALA A 37 -5.45 -7.26 -11.07
C ALA A 37 -4.21 -6.69 -10.36
N GLN A 38 -3.82 -5.45 -10.67
CA GLN A 38 -2.70 -4.77 -10.03
C GLN A 38 -2.95 -4.57 -8.53
N ARG A 39 -4.15 -4.10 -8.18
CA ARG A 39 -4.54 -3.95 -6.77
C ARG A 39 -4.49 -5.27 -6.03
N ARG A 40 -4.97 -6.35 -6.64
CA ARG A 40 -4.94 -7.69 -6.03
C ARG A 40 -3.52 -8.17 -5.81
N ALA A 41 -2.62 -8.02 -6.79
CA ALA A 41 -1.21 -8.37 -6.62
C ALA A 41 -0.55 -7.64 -5.43
N ILE A 42 -0.87 -6.34 -5.26
CA ILE A 42 -0.39 -5.55 -4.12
C ILE A 42 -0.98 -6.07 -2.82
N MET A 43 -2.29 -6.35 -2.77
CA MET A 43 -2.92 -6.89 -1.57
C MET A 43 -2.35 -8.27 -1.19
N GLU A 44 -2.10 -9.15 -2.16
CA GLU A 44 -1.46 -10.45 -1.92
C GLU A 44 -0.03 -10.27 -1.36
N ARG A 45 0.77 -9.39 -1.94
CA ARG A 45 2.11 -9.04 -1.44
C ARG A 45 2.08 -8.56 0.01
N LEU A 46 1.04 -7.83 0.39
CA LEU A 46 0.89 -7.22 1.70
C LEU A 46 0.23 -8.12 2.75
N LYS A 47 -0.25 -9.33 2.41
CA LYS A 47 -0.86 -10.24 3.38
C LYS A 47 0.05 -10.60 4.56
N GLY A 48 1.37 -10.59 4.36
CA GLY A 48 2.36 -10.82 5.41
C GLY A 48 2.85 -9.56 6.13
N PHE A 49 2.36 -8.37 5.72
CA PHE A 49 2.74 -7.11 6.33
C PHE A 49 1.92 -6.90 7.61
N SER A 50 2.41 -7.43 8.73
CA SER A 50 1.91 -7.07 10.05
C SER A 50 2.66 -5.83 10.54
N SER A 51 1.95 -4.70 10.63
CA SER A 51 2.43 -3.49 11.33
C SER A 51 2.31 -3.65 12.84
#